data_AF-G9P176-F1
#
_entry.id   AF-G9P176-F1
#
_cell.length_a   1.000
_cell.length_b   1.000
_cell.length_c   1.000
_cell.angle_alpha   90.00
_cell.angle_beta   90.00
_cell.angle_gamma   90.00
#
_symmetry.space_group_name_H-M   'P 1'
#
loop_
_entity.id
_entity.type
_entity.pdbx_description
1 polymer ?
#
loop_
_entity_poly.entity_id
_entity_poly.type
_entity_poly.pdbx_seq_one_letter_code
_entity_poly.pdbx_strand_id
1 'polypeptide(L)'
;MKKILSRLRSKNKTGIPDSRITPQIQECQQETEANKPLDGNDGPSGGINRPNPSLLTENTPIRELWKVAYEKLQEEDGVLIKNYEAGLRKSVPDSLIQNPSFNANKRDEMEAILRIKMAEINKNASGVAGVDDFRQLFLKVVDSANDYISGAASANPYTSIAWTGLLLNPSEQREALAKGLDYITSLITQSRMREELYVECYESRAGNRENFRQSHSQYKTALEKLYRQILRFQATVYCYYTNLSALRFAQDSIKWNSWEQLVNELRDQESNFAAIEEKWRDMQRYEERLAAERLQQSTIDTLSAQLSVSQKVFDSATKEEYEALLHWLCDIDPSSMYNAARDRHETGTNEWLLRDSKAFKRWETEQKSLLWLHGKGMLES
;
A
#
# COMPACT_ATOMS: atom_id res chain seq x y z
N MET A 1 43.51 -13.99 -20.16
CA MET A 1 42.66 -15.11 -19.68
C MET A 1 41.26 -14.95 -20.32
N LYS A 2 41.09 -15.28 -21.60
CA LYS A 2 40.34 -16.47 -22.11
C LYS A 2 38.96 -16.71 -21.45
N LYS A 3 37.86 -16.26 -22.09
CA LYS A 3 36.86 -17.13 -22.77
C LYS A 3 35.63 -16.35 -23.32
N ILE A 4 35.20 -16.72 -24.55
CA ILE A 4 33.80 -16.85 -25.04
C ILE A 4 32.92 -15.57 -24.93
N LEU A 5 32.66 -14.74 -25.95
CA LEU A 5 32.19 -14.93 -27.35
C LEU A 5 30.80 -15.60 -27.55
N SER A 6 29.92 -14.82 -28.21
CA SER A 6 28.91 -15.23 -29.22
C SER A 6 27.45 -15.53 -28.81
N ARG A 7 26.57 -15.31 -29.82
CA ARG A 7 25.09 -15.47 -29.86
C ARG A 7 24.35 -14.28 -29.21
N LEU A 8 23.47 -13.53 -29.89
CA LEU A 8 22.56 -13.88 -30.99
C LEU A 8 22.45 -12.77 -32.08
N ARG A 9 22.59 -13.13 -33.37
CA ARG A 9 22.03 -12.41 -34.53
C ARG A 9 21.93 -13.33 -35.76
N SER A 10 20.71 -13.72 -36.14
CA SER A 10 20.23 -14.05 -37.51
C SER A 10 18.79 -14.59 -37.40
N LYS A 11 17.76 -13.95 -37.98
CA LYS A 11 16.99 -14.39 -39.19
C LYS A 11 16.32 -15.78 -39.06
N ASN A 12 15.10 -16.10 -39.52
CA ASN A 12 14.02 -15.47 -40.33
C ASN A 12 12.77 -16.43 -40.23
N LYS A 13 11.56 -16.26 -40.80
CA LYS A 13 10.93 -15.33 -41.77
C LYS A 13 9.37 -15.43 -41.68
N THR A 14 8.64 -14.40 -42.15
CA THR A 14 7.29 -14.41 -42.80
C THR A 14 6.11 -15.27 -42.30
N GLY A 15 4.97 -14.61 -42.05
CA GLY A 15 3.63 -15.21 -42.06
C GLY A 15 2.53 -14.17 -41.81
N ILE A 16 1.98 -13.57 -42.88
CA ILE A 16 0.77 -12.72 -42.83
C ILE A 16 -0.45 -13.62 -43.10
N PRO A 17 -1.54 -13.46 -42.34
CA PRO A 17 -2.83 -13.15 -42.97
C PRO A 17 -3.51 -11.90 -42.41
N ASP A 18 -4.35 -11.31 -43.25
CA ASP A 18 -5.11 -10.08 -43.05
C ASP A 18 -6.48 -10.38 -42.41
N SER A 19 -6.88 -9.62 -41.40
CA SER A 19 -8.29 -9.51 -40.98
C SER A 19 -8.54 -8.24 -40.14
N ARG A 20 -9.16 -7.25 -40.78
CA ARG A 20 -9.59 -6.00 -40.17
C ARG A 20 -10.76 -6.24 -39.21
N ILE A 21 -10.70 -5.72 -37.99
CA ILE A 21 -11.87 -5.45 -37.17
C ILE A 21 -11.76 -4.03 -36.59
N THR A 22 -12.70 -3.18 -36.96
CA THR A 22 -12.84 -1.80 -36.50
C THR A 22 -13.47 -1.78 -35.11
N PRO A 23 -13.01 -0.95 -34.15
CA PRO A 23 -13.74 -0.74 -32.90
C PRO A 23 -14.98 0.15 -33.16
N GLN A 24 -16.18 -0.39 -32.95
CA GLN A 24 -17.39 0.42 -32.86
C GLN A 24 -17.42 1.13 -31.50
N ILE A 25 -17.30 2.46 -31.55
CA ILE A 25 -17.73 3.34 -30.46
C ILE A 25 -19.25 3.37 -30.50
N GLN A 26 -19.91 3.00 -29.41
CA GLN A 26 -21.36 3.17 -29.29
C GLN A 26 -21.66 4.26 -28.25
N GLU A 27 -21.85 5.47 -28.75
CA GLU A 27 -22.46 6.56 -28.01
C GLU A 27 -23.92 6.16 -27.70
N CYS A 28 -24.32 6.24 -26.43
CA CYS A 28 -25.74 6.17 -26.07
C CYS A 28 -26.23 7.60 -25.88
N GLN A 29 -27.03 8.07 -26.84
CA GLN A 29 -27.51 9.45 -26.90
C GLN A 29 -28.57 9.72 -25.84
N GLN A 30 -28.57 10.93 -25.30
CA GLN A 30 -29.63 11.45 -24.45
C GLN A 30 -30.80 11.91 -25.33
N GLU A 31 -31.98 11.33 -25.18
CA GLU A 31 -33.21 11.98 -25.62
C GLU A 31 -33.87 12.72 -24.45
N THR A 32 -34.20 13.98 -24.70
CA THR A 32 -34.85 14.88 -23.76
C THR A 32 -36.30 15.04 -24.19
N GLU A 33 -37.25 14.49 -23.42
CA GLU A 33 -38.64 14.90 -23.50
C GLU A 33 -39.10 15.49 -22.17
N ALA A 34 -39.50 16.77 -22.23
CA ALA A 34 -40.09 17.48 -21.11
C ALA A 34 -41.62 17.38 -21.19
N ASN A 35 -42.25 17.07 -20.05
CA ASN A 35 -43.65 17.44 -19.82
C ASN A 35 -43.87 17.88 -18.37
N LYS A 36 -44.83 18.79 -18.20
CA LYS A 36 -44.98 19.68 -17.04
C LYS A 36 -45.89 19.11 -15.91
N PRO A 37 -46.02 19.79 -14.74
CA PRO A 37 -46.25 19.13 -13.46
C PRO A 37 -47.72 19.05 -13.02
N LEU A 38 -48.00 18.16 -12.06
CA LEU A 38 -49.20 18.20 -11.22
C LEU A 38 -48.85 17.90 -9.75
N ASP A 39 -48.84 18.99 -8.98
CA ASP A 39 -49.42 19.24 -7.66
C ASP A 39 -49.44 18.15 -6.53
N GLY A 40 -49.01 18.61 -5.34
CA GLY A 40 -49.60 18.28 -4.04
C GLY A 40 -49.54 16.85 -3.47
N ASN A 41 -48.57 16.58 -2.58
CA ASN A 41 -48.87 16.50 -1.13
C ASN A 41 -47.61 16.43 -0.26
N ASP A 42 -47.44 17.38 0.67
CA ASP A 42 -46.39 17.33 1.68
C ASP A 42 -46.81 16.42 2.86
N GLY A 43 -45.97 15.42 3.17
CA GLY A 43 -46.08 14.60 4.37
C GLY A 43 -44.69 14.41 5.00
N PRO A 44 -44.45 14.85 6.25
CA PRO A 44 -43.12 14.81 6.84
C PRO A 44 -42.76 13.40 7.32
N SER A 45 -42.35 12.52 6.40
CA SER A 45 -41.71 11.26 6.75
C SER A 45 -40.29 11.52 7.27
N GLY A 46 -40.20 11.69 8.59
CA GLY A 46 -38.94 11.73 9.34
C GLY A 46 -38.20 10.39 9.29
N GLY A 47 -37.63 10.07 8.14
CA GLY A 47 -36.72 8.94 7.96
C GLY A 47 -35.40 9.21 8.67
N ILE A 48 -35.18 8.58 9.82
CA ILE A 48 -33.85 8.50 10.42
C ILE A 48 -32.95 7.76 9.43
N ASN A 49 -32.03 8.48 8.80
CA ASN A 49 -31.03 7.90 7.89
C ASN A 49 -30.16 6.89 8.65
N ARG A 50 -30.53 5.60 8.58
CA ARG A 50 -29.68 4.50 9.06
C ARG A 50 -28.46 4.45 8.12
N PRO A 51 -27.22 4.68 8.62
CA PRO A 51 -26.06 4.68 7.75
C PRO A 51 -25.88 3.31 7.09
N ASN A 52 -25.57 3.32 5.79
CA ASN A 52 -25.35 2.10 5.01
C ASN A 52 -24.22 1.27 5.65
N PRO A 53 -24.40 -0.05 5.95
CA PRO A 53 -23.42 -0.84 6.70
C PRO A 53 -21.99 -0.83 6.14
N SER A 54 -21.84 -0.60 4.83
CA SER A 54 -20.54 -0.45 4.16
C SER A 54 -19.81 0.86 4.52
N LEU A 55 -20.55 1.95 4.78
CA LEU A 55 -19.99 3.26 5.15
C LEU A 55 -19.50 3.30 6.60
N LEU A 56 -20.06 2.47 7.47
CA LEU A 56 -19.57 2.31 8.84
C LEU A 56 -18.16 1.69 8.83
N THR A 57 -18.02 0.52 8.20
CA THR A 57 -16.73 -0.18 8.07
C THR A 57 -15.65 0.64 7.36
N GLU A 58 -16.03 1.52 6.43
CA GLU A 58 -15.09 2.41 5.75
C GLU A 58 -14.42 3.41 6.69
N ASN A 59 -15.15 3.99 7.65
CA ASN A 59 -14.66 5.08 8.52
C ASN A 59 -14.08 4.60 9.87
N THR A 60 -14.46 3.41 10.34
CA THR A 60 -13.95 2.81 11.59
C THR A 60 -12.45 2.52 11.52
N PRO A 61 -11.60 2.91 12.50
CA PRO A 61 -10.18 2.54 12.55
C PRO A 61 -9.96 1.04 12.43
N ILE A 62 -8.89 0.57 11.78
CA ILE A 62 -8.73 -0.88 11.50
C ILE A 62 -8.75 -1.75 12.77
N ARG A 63 -8.20 -1.23 13.88
CA ARG A 63 -8.20 -1.94 15.18
C ARG A 63 -9.60 -2.15 15.76
N GLU A 64 -10.58 -1.32 15.39
CA GLU A 64 -11.97 -1.46 15.82
C GLU A 64 -12.76 -2.49 15.00
N LEU A 65 -12.19 -3.11 13.96
CA LEU A 65 -12.93 -4.08 13.14
C LEU A 65 -13.38 -5.33 13.90
N TRP A 66 -12.67 -5.76 14.96
CA TRP A 66 -13.14 -6.85 15.84
C TRP A 66 -14.46 -6.51 16.55
N LYS A 67 -14.63 -5.25 16.95
CA LYS A 67 -15.89 -4.74 17.52
C LYS A 67 -16.99 -4.74 16.48
N VAL A 68 -16.73 -4.18 15.29
CA VAL A 68 -17.72 -4.12 14.19
C VAL A 68 -18.13 -5.53 13.75
N ALA A 69 -17.20 -6.47 13.69
CA ALA A 69 -17.48 -7.88 13.39
C ALA A 69 -18.38 -8.52 14.45
N TYR A 70 -18.13 -8.25 15.75
CA TYR A 70 -18.97 -8.74 16.85
C TYR A 70 -20.37 -8.14 16.83
N GLU A 71 -20.49 -6.82 16.63
CA GLU A 71 -21.77 -6.10 16.51
C GLU A 71 -22.59 -6.61 15.32
N LYS A 72 -21.98 -6.76 14.14
CA LYS A 72 -22.64 -7.35 12.96
C LYS A 72 -23.02 -8.82 13.19
N LEU A 73 -22.19 -9.61 13.88
CA LEU A 73 -22.56 -10.99 14.23
C LEU A 73 -23.74 -11.05 15.21
N GLN A 74 -23.87 -10.07 16.09
CA GLN A 74 -25.02 -9.93 16.98
C GLN A 74 -26.30 -9.52 16.23
N GLU A 75 -26.20 -8.74 15.15
CA GLU A 75 -27.31 -8.47 14.23
C GLU A 75 -27.67 -9.70 13.36
N GLU A 76 -26.66 -10.42 12.84
CA GLU A 76 -26.83 -11.60 11.97
C GLU A 76 -27.33 -12.84 12.73
N ASP A 77 -26.86 -13.06 13.96
CA ASP A 77 -27.15 -14.26 14.77
C ASP A 77 -27.21 -13.92 16.28
N GLY A 78 -28.14 -13.02 16.63
CA GLY A 78 -28.32 -12.56 18.01
C GLY A 78 -28.73 -13.66 19.01
N VAL A 79 -29.13 -14.85 18.55
CA VAL A 79 -29.38 -16.01 19.43
C VAL A 79 -28.07 -16.67 19.82
N LEU A 80 -27.20 -16.94 18.85
CA LEU A 80 -25.85 -17.48 19.10
C LEU A 80 -25.06 -16.58 20.07
N ILE A 81 -25.04 -15.27 19.82
CA ILE A 81 -24.31 -14.32 20.67
C ILE A 81 -24.92 -14.23 22.08
N LYS A 82 -26.25 -14.25 22.24
CA LYS A 82 -26.86 -14.27 23.59
C LYS A 82 -26.50 -15.53 24.39
N ASN A 83 -26.45 -16.69 23.74
CA ASN A 83 -26.07 -17.95 24.41
C ASN A 83 -24.58 -17.94 24.79
N TYR A 84 -23.73 -17.46 23.89
CA TYR A 84 -22.30 -17.23 24.14
C TYR A 84 -22.08 -16.30 25.35
N GLU A 85 -22.73 -15.13 25.38
CA GLU A 85 -22.66 -14.17 26.49
C GLU A 85 -23.23 -14.72 27.80
N ALA A 86 -24.30 -15.53 27.75
CA ALA A 86 -24.88 -16.16 28.93
C ALA A 86 -23.93 -17.19 29.57
N GLY A 87 -23.15 -17.93 28.76
CA GLY A 87 -22.13 -18.84 29.28
C GLY A 87 -20.87 -18.15 29.75
N LEU A 88 -20.39 -17.15 28.98
CA LEU A 88 -19.32 -16.24 29.39
C LEU A 88 -19.52 -15.77 30.83
N ARG A 89 -20.71 -15.23 31.13
CA ARG A 89 -21.07 -14.72 32.46
C ARG A 89 -21.09 -15.79 33.55
N LYS A 90 -21.58 -16.99 33.25
CA LYS A 90 -21.54 -18.13 34.21
C LYS A 90 -20.12 -18.61 34.53
N SER A 91 -19.16 -18.26 33.69
CA SER A 91 -17.75 -18.63 33.87
C SER A 91 -16.96 -17.61 34.71
N VAL A 92 -17.60 -16.54 35.20
CA VAL A 92 -17.01 -15.41 35.94
C VAL A 92 -17.52 -15.39 37.39
N PRO A 93 -16.71 -15.01 38.39
CA PRO A 93 -17.19 -14.83 39.77
C PRO A 93 -18.27 -13.74 39.90
N ASP A 94 -19.32 -14.01 40.69
CA ASP A 94 -20.46 -13.08 40.91
C ASP A 94 -20.04 -11.67 41.34
N SER A 95 -18.94 -11.54 42.08
CA SER A 95 -18.39 -10.26 42.54
C SER A 95 -17.92 -9.35 41.40
N LEU A 96 -17.53 -9.90 40.26
CA LEU A 96 -17.15 -9.14 39.06
C LEU A 96 -18.38 -8.79 38.20
N ILE A 97 -19.35 -9.70 38.10
CA ILE A 97 -20.60 -9.49 37.36
C ILE A 97 -21.39 -8.30 37.94
N GLN A 98 -21.35 -8.13 39.27
CA GLN A 98 -22.00 -7.03 39.99
C GLN A 98 -21.29 -5.67 39.84
N ASN A 99 -20.08 -5.61 39.26
CA ASN A 99 -19.37 -4.36 39.08
C ASN A 99 -19.96 -3.56 37.89
N PRO A 100 -20.41 -2.30 38.07
CA PRO A 100 -20.92 -1.48 36.98
C PRO A 100 -19.92 -1.28 35.83
N SER A 101 -18.60 -1.25 36.11
CA SER A 101 -17.59 -1.07 35.06
C SER A 101 -17.42 -2.31 34.17
N PHE A 102 -17.71 -3.51 34.68
CA PHE A 102 -17.60 -4.77 33.93
C PHE A 102 -18.61 -4.84 32.77
N ASN A 103 -19.78 -4.21 32.93
CA ASN A 103 -20.84 -4.21 31.91
C ASN A 103 -20.83 -2.94 31.03
N ALA A 104 -19.91 -1.99 31.26
CA ALA A 104 -19.93 -0.69 30.58
C ALA A 104 -19.48 -0.76 29.11
N ASN A 105 -18.64 -1.72 28.75
CA ASN A 105 -18.07 -1.87 27.40
C ASN A 105 -17.72 -3.35 27.14
N LYS A 106 -18.13 -3.89 26.00
CA LYS A 106 -17.88 -5.28 25.60
C LYS A 106 -16.40 -5.64 25.51
N ARG A 107 -15.55 -4.68 25.15
CA ARG A 107 -14.09 -4.88 25.14
C ARG A 107 -13.52 -5.08 26.55
N ASP A 108 -14.01 -4.32 27.53
CA ASP A 108 -13.53 -4.42 28.91
C ASP A 108 -14.14 -5.65 29.61
N GLU A 109 -15.38 -6.03 29.28
CA GLU A 109 -16.02 -7.31 29.67
C GLU A 109 -15.14 -8.49 29.21
N MET A 110 -14.80 -8.56 27.92
CA MET A 110 -14.02 -9.65 27.33
C MET A 110 -12.56 -9.64 27.83
N GLU A 111 -11.90 -8.49 27.98
CA GLU A 111 -10.54 -8.41 28.53
C GLU A 111 -10.45 -8.92 29.98
N ALA A 112 -11.47 -8.64 30.80
CA ALA A 112 -11.55 -9.18 32.15
C ALA A 112 -11.76 -10.71 32.15
N ILE A 113 -12.68 -11.23 31.32
CA ILE A 113 -12.93 -12.68 31.19
C ILE A 113 -11.67 -13.40 30.71
N LEU A 114 -10.97 -12.84 29.72
CA LEU A 114 -9.71 -13.37 29.19
C LEU A 114 -8.70 -13.61 30.32
N ARG A 115 -8.44 -12.58 31.14
CA ARG A 115 -7.47 -12.68 32.26
C ARG A 115 -7.87 -13.72 33.30
N ILE A 116 -9.15 -13.83 33.62
CA ILE A 116 -9.67 -14.82 34.59
C ILE A 116 -9.42 -16.23 34.07
N LYS A 117 -9.79 -16.51 32.81
CA LYS A 117 -9.59 -17.82 32.18
C LYS A 117 -8.11 -18.15 31.98
N MET A 118 -7.28 -17.15 31.67
CA MET A 118 -5.82 -17.30 31.63
C MET A 118 -5.27 -17.79 32.96
N ALA A 119 -5.70 -17.19 34.08
CA ALA A 119 -5.25 -17.57 35.41
C ALA A 119 -5.73 -18.97 35.83
N GLU A 120 -6.98 -19.33 35.51
CA GLU A 120 -7.51 -20.68 35.73
C GLU A 120 -6.73 -21.75 34.94
N ILE A 121 -6.50 -21.50 33.64
CA ILE A 121 -5.78 -22.42 32.75
C ILE A 121 -4.31 -22.56 33.18
N ASN A 122 -3.60 -21.46 33.42
CA ASN A 122 -2.20 -21.49 33.85
C ASN A 122 -2.02 -22.22 35.19
N LYS A 123 -2.98 -22.08 36.13
CA LYS A 123 -2.98 -22.85 37.38
C LYS A 123 -3.13 -24.35 37.12
N ASN A 124 -4.08 -24.73 36.26
CA ASN A 124 -4.41 -26.13 35.97
C ASN A 124 -3.39 -26.82 35.04
N ALA A 125 -2.68 -26.07 34.18
CA ALA A 125 -1.70 -26.59 33.24
C ALA A 125 -0.55 -27.37 33.92
N SER A 126 -0.20 -26.95 35.15
CA SER A 126 0.83 -27.57 35.98
C SER A 126 0.52 -29.00 36.46
N GLY A 127 -0.77 -29.41 36.46
CA GLY A 127 -1.22 -30.67 37.07
C GLY A 127 -1.55 -31.80 36.10
N VAL A 128 -1.57 -31.57 34.79
CA VAL A 128 -1.97 -32.61 33.83
C VAL A 128 -0.77 -33.48 33.44
N ALA A 129 -0.91 -34.80 33.61
CA ALA A 129 0.03 -35.80 33.12
C ALA A 129 -0.61 -36.55 31.94
N GLY A 130 0.11 -36.64 30.81
CA GLY A 130 -0.38 -37.29 29.60
C GLY A 130 0.42 -36.87 28.38
N VAL A 131 0.76 -37.86 27.54
CA VAL A 131 1.36 -37.69 26.21
C VAL A 131 0.22 -37.68 25.20
N ASP A 132 -0.04 -36.54 24.57
CA ASP A 132 -0.97 -36.45 23.45
C ASP A 132 -0.69 -35.16 22.63
N ASP A 133 -0.76 -35.25 21.30
CA ASP A 133 -0.44 -34.12 20.41
C ASP A 133 -1.42 -32.95 20.58
N PHE A 134 -2.68 -33.27 20.93
CA PHE A 134 -3.70 -32.31 21.35
C PHE A 134 -3.19 -31.37 22.45
N ARG A 135 -2.45 -31.92 23.42
CA ARG A 135 -1.99 -31.18 24.60
C ARG A 135 -0.88 -30.20 24.25
N GLN A 136 -0.01 -30.55 23.29
CA GLN A 136 0.97 -29.60 22.74
C GLN A 136 0.26 -28.47 21.98
N LEU A 137 -0.77 -28.79 21.21
CA LEU A 137 -1.54 -27.81 20.45
C LEU A 137 -2.24 -26.81 21.38
N PHE A 138 -2.91 -27.31 22.43
CA PHE A 138 -3.53 -26.47 23.45
C PHE A 138 -2.50 -25.58 24.17
N LEU A 139 -1.33 -26.11 24.52
CA LEU A 139 -0.25 -25.30 25.10
C LEU A 139 0.22 -24.18 24.16
N LYS A 140 0.41 -24.45 22.86
CA LYS A 140 0.73 -23.39 21.87
C LYS A 140 -0.32 -22.28 21.82
N VAL A 141 -1.61 -22.62 21.95
CA VAL A 141 -2.70 -21.63 22.00
C VAL A 141 -2.60 -20.78 23.27
N VAL A 142 -2.34 -21.40 24.42
CA VAL A 142 -2.15 -20.71 25.71
C VAL A 142 -0.89 -19.83 25.68
N ASP A 143 0.21 -20.30 25.10
CA ASP A 143 1.45 -19.53 24.95
C ASP A 143 1.24 -18.33 24.01
N SER A 144 0.58 -18.53 22.87
CA SER A 144 0.25 -17.42 21.94
C SER A 144 -0.66 -16.36 22.58
N ALA A 145 -1.61 -16.79 23.43
CA ALA A 145 -2.45 -15.89 24.21
C ALA A 145 -1.69 -15.21 25.36
N ASN A 146 -0.73 -15.89 26.00
CA ASN A 146 0.16 -15.31 27.01
C ASN A 146 1.04 -14.21 26.36
N ASP A 147 1.64 -14.47 25.20
CA ASP A 147 2.43 -13.49 24.44
C ASP A 147 1.61 -12.25 24.05
N TYR A 148 0.34 -12.45 23.68
CA TYR A 148 -0.60 -11.35 23.41
C TYR A 148 -0.91 -10.51 24.68
N ILE A 149 -1.20 -11.16 25.81
CA ILE A 149 -1.56 -10.47 27.08
C ILE A 149 -0.35 -9.79 27.74
N SER A 150 0.84 -10.40 27.65
CA SER A 150 2.04 -10.00 28.38
C SER A 150 3.02 -9.15 27.58
N GLY A 151 2.96 -9.20 26.24
CA GLY A 151 3.65 -8.23 25.40
C GLY A 151 3.10 -6.81 25.59
N ALA A 152 3.73 -5.81 24.98
CA ALA A 152 3.21 -4.44 24.88
C ALA A 152 1.95 -4.33 23.97
N ALA A 153 1.20 -5.44 23.85
CA ALA A 153 0.30 -5.79 22.75
C ALA A 153 -1.19 -5.84 23.16
N SER A 154 -1.56 -5.19 24.26
CA SER A 154 -2.91 -4.61 24.42
C SER A 154 -3.21 -3.49 23.39
N ALA A 155 -2.28 -3.24 22.46
CA ALA A 155 -2.30 -2.25 21.39
C ALA A 155 -3.55 -2.30 20.50
N ASN A 156 -4.16 -3.47 20.28
CA ASN A 156 -5.56 -3.54 19.87
C ASN A 156 -6.42 -4.12 21.01
N PRO A 157 -7.13 -3.29 21.77
CA PRO A 157 -7.91 -3.76 22.91
C PRO A 157 -9.09 -4.69 22.52
N TYR A 158 -9.56 -4.63 21.27
CA TYR A 158 -10.71 -5.41 20.81
C TYR A 158 -10.36 -6.85 20.42
N THR A 159 -9.08 -7.19 20.24
CA THR A 159 -8.65 -8.58 19.99
C THR A 159 -8.86 -9.48 21.22
N SER A 160 -9.09 -8.89 22.41
CA SER A 160 -9.54 -9.62 23.61
C SER A 160 -10.82 -10.44 23.38
N ILE A 161 -11.73 -9.96 22.52
CA ILE A 161 -12.97 -10.65 22.13
C ILE A 161 -12.62 -12.00 21.46
N ALA A 162 -11.66 -12.00 20.54
CA ALA A 162 -11.21 -13.17 19.80
C ALA A 162 -10.46 -14.18 20.69
N TRP A 163 -9.56 -13.70 21.56
CA TRP A 163 -8.82 -14.60 22.47
C TRP A 163 -9.73 -15.23 23.53
N THR A 164 -10.74 -14.50 24.01
CA THR A 164 -11.70 -14.99 25.01
C THR A 164 -12.47 -16.19 24.48
N GLY A 165 -13.02 -16.10 23.26
CA GLY A 165 -13.78 -17.20 22.64
C GLY A 165 -12.96 -18.46 22.37
N LEU A 166 -11.63 -18.31 22.25
CA LEU A 166 -10.70 -19.40 22.03
C LEU A 166 -10.39 -20.18 23.32
N LEU A 167 -10.05 -19.47 24.41
CA LEU A 167 -9.65 -20.09 25.68
C LEU A 167 -10.82 -20.68 26.49
N LEU A 168 -12.05 -20.44 26.09
CA LEU A 168 -13.25 -20.95 26.76
C LEU A 168 -13.63 -22.39 26.40
N ASN A 169 -12.81 -23.11 25.62
CA ASN A 169 -13.08 -24.48 25.14
C ASN A 169 -12.01 -25.54 25.54
N PRO A 170 -11.68 -25.81 26.83
CA PRO A 170 -10.47 -26.56 27.19
C PRO A 170 -10.61 -28.08 27.42
N SER A 171 -11.77 -28.72 27.26
CA SER A 171 -11.94 -30.14 27.62
C SER A 171 -12.88 -30.95 26.72
N GLU A 172 -12.45 -32.20 26.43
CA GLU A 172 -13.16 -33.27 25.70
C GLU A 172 -13.42 -33.07 24.19
N GLN A 173 -12.36 -32.81 23.40
CA GLN A 173 -12.52 -32.46 21.98
C GLN A 173 -11.57 -33.22 21.04
N ARG A 174 -12.12 -33.66 19.89
CA ARG A 174 -11.49 -34.57 18.93
C ARG A 174 -10.44 -33.86 18.06
N GLU A 175 -9.47 -34.63 17.56
CA GLU A 175 -8.29 -34.18 16.78
C GLU A 175 -8.56 -33.11 15.71
N ALA A 176 -9.62 -33.26 14.90
CA ALA A 176 -9.92 -32.32 13.82
C ALA A 176 -10.47 -30.96 14.30
N LEU A 177 -11.06 -30.87 15.49
CA LEU A 177 -11.39 -29.57 16.11
C LEU A 177 -10.13 -28.89 16.66
N ALA A 178 -9.18 -29.66 17.19
CA ALA A 178 -7.87 -29.15 17.59
C ALA A 178 -7.15 -28.47 16.42
N LYS A 179 -7.14 -29.10 15.23
CA LYS A 179 -6.58 -28.52 14.00
C LYS A 179 -7.30 -27.21 13.57
N GLY A 180 -8.62 -27.13 13.77
CA GLY A 180 -9.37 -25.89 13.54
C GLY A 180 -9.00 -24.75 14.50
N LEU A 181 -8.78 -25.08 15.79
CA LEU A 181 -8.34 -24.11 16.80
C LEU A 181 -6.92 -23.58 16.53
N ASP A 182 -5.98 -24.44 16.12
CA ASP A 182 -4.62 -24.04 15.72
C ASP A 182 -4.64 -23.11 14.51
N TYR A 183 -5.42 -23.45 13.49
CA TYR A 183 -5.61 -22.58 12.32
C TYR A 183 -6.19 -21.20 12.72
N ILE A 184 -7.24 -21.15 13.55
CA ILE A 184 -7.81 -19.89 14.05
C ILE A 184 -6.81 -19.09 14.89
N THR A 185 -6.01 -19.75 15.72
CA THR A 185 -4.94 -19.11 16.49
C THR A 185 -3.95 -18.44 15.54
N SER A 186 -3.55 -19.12 14.46
CA SER A 186 -2.69 -18.54 13.43
C SER A 186 -3.33 -17.33 12.74
N LEU A 187 -4.66 -17.34 12.50
CA LEU A 187 -5.38 -16.22 11.89
C LEU A 187 -5.47 -15.01 12.83
N ILE A 188 -5.71 -15.21 14.13
CA ILE A 188 -5.74 -14.14 15.14
C ILE A 188 -4.34 -13.52 15.27
N THR A 189 -3.28 -14.33 15.29
CA THR A 189 -1.89 -13.85 15.32
C THR A 189 -1.53 -13.07 14.05
N GLN A 190 -1.92 -13.54 12.86
CA GLN A 190 -1.76 -12.80 11.60
C GLN A 190 -2.59 -11.52 11.57
N SER A 191 -3.77 -11.49 12.21
CA SER A 191 -4.66 -10.32 12.26
C SER A 191 -3.94 -9.10 12.84
N ARG A 192 -3.13 -9.31 13.89
CA ARG A 192 -2.31 -8.27 14.51
C ARG A 192 -1.29 -7.68 13.52
N MET A 193 -0.56 -8.54 12.81
CA MET A 193 0.44 -8.09 11.82
C MET A 193 -0.21 -7.28 10.69
N ARG A 194 -1.41 -7.70 10.25
CA ARG A 194 -2.22 -7.00 9.24
C ARG A 194 -2.67 -5.62 9.72
N GLU A 195 -3.15 -5.54 10.96
CA GLU A 195 -3.56 -4.27 11.58
C GLU A 195 -2.37 -3.32 11.80
N GLU A 196 -1.22 -3.82 12.29
CA GLU A 196 -0.01 -3.02 12.51
C GLU A 196 0.50 -2.42 11.18
N LEU A 197 0.67 -3.24 10.15
CA LEU A 197 1.09 -2.80 8.81
C LEU A 197 0.11 -1.78 8.20
N TYR A 198 -1.20 -1.99 8.32
CA TYR A 198 -2.19 -1.07 7.78
C TYR A 198 -2.17 0.31 8.48
N VAL A 199 -1.99 0.31 9.81
CA VAL A 199 -1.84 1.56 10.57
C VAL A 199 -0.62 2.35 10.08
N GLU A 200 0.53 1.68 9.95
CA GLU A 200 1.77 2.32 9.48
C GLU A 200 1.67 2.83 8.03
N CYS A 201 1.19 2.00 7.11
CA CYS A 201 1.08 2.34 5.69
C CYS A 201 0.04 3.44 5.39
N TYR A 202 -1.05 3.53 6.17
CA TYR A 202 -2.21 4.36 5.83
C TYR A 202 -2.76 5.25 6.94
N GLU A 203 -3.09 4.71 8.11
CA GLU A 203 -3.78 5.51 9.15
C GLU A 203 -2.84 6.57 9.78
N SER A 204 -1.55 6.24 9.90
CA SER A 204 -0.47 7.12 10.38
C SER A 204 0.15 8.00 9.28
N ARG A 205 -0.06 7.67 8.00
CA ARG A 205 0.54 8.41 6.88
C ARG A 205 -0.22 9.72 6.65
N ALA A 206 0.43 10.86 6.91
CA ALA A 206 -0.12 12.19 6.65
C ALA A 206 -0.14 12.50 5.13
N GLY A 207 -1.02 11.80 4.41
CA GLY A 207 -1.21 11.86 2.96
C GLY A 207 -2.68 11.82 2.56
N ASN A 208 -2.95 12.03 1.27
CA ASN A 208 -4.29 12.24 0.73
C ASN A 208 -5.20 11.01 0.91
N ARG A 209 -6.07 11.01 1.94
CA ARG A 209 -6.98 9.91 2.34
C ARG A 209 -8.04 9.53 1.30
N GLU A 210 -8.14 10.26 0.19
CA GLU A 210 -9.01 9.92 -0.93
C GLU A 210 -8.35 8.97 -1.94
N ASN A 211 -7.01 8.90 -1.96
CA ASN A 211 -6.30 7.98 -2.84
C ASN A 211 -6.65 6.54 -2.45
N PHE A 212 -7.07 5.74 -3.44
CA PHE A 212 -7.41 4.32 -3.27
C PHE A 212 -8.46 4.01 -2.20
N ARG A 213 -9.30 4.99 -1.81
CA ARG A 213 -10.39 4.84 -0.85
C ARG A 213 -11.22 3.57 -1.07
N GLN A 214 -11.52 3.23 -2.33
CA GLN A 214 -12.21 2.00 -2.70
C GLN A 214 -11.44 0.73 -2.32
N SER A 215 -10.12 0.68 -2.55
CA SER A 215 -9.23 -0.42 -2.14
C SER A 215 -9.18 -0.57 -0.62
N HIS A 216 -9.10 0.53 0.12
CA HIS A 216 -9.14 0.55 1.59
C HIS A 216 -10.47 0.03 2.13
N SER A 217 -11.58 0.47 1.53
CA SER A 217 -12.93 -0.01 1.86
C SER A 217 -13.08 -1.52 1.57
N GLN A 218 -12.56 -2.01 0.43
CA GLN A 218 -12.54 -3.44 0.10
C GLN A 218 -11.72 -4.27 1.09
N TYR A 219 -10.49 -3.82 1.42
CA TYR A 219 -9.60 -4.48 2.38
C TYR A 219 -10.27 -4.61 3.76
N LYS A 220 -10.78 -3.49 4.31
CA LYS A 220 -11.43 -3.45 5.63
C LYS A 220 -12.73 -4.27 5.67
N THR A 221 -13.52 -4.24 4.59
CA THR A 221 -14.73 -5.07 4.46
C THR A 221 -14.40 -6.56 4.41
N ALA A 222 -13.34 -6.96 3.71
CA ALA A 222 -12.93 -8.36 3.65
C ALA A 222 -12.35 -8.86 4.98
N LEU A 223 -11.58 -8.01 5.68
CA LEU A 223 -11.01 -8.31 7.00
C LEU A 223 -12.10 -8.42 8.08
N GLU A 224 -13.07 -7.52 8.09
CA GLU A 224 -14.23 -7.59 9.00
C GLU A 224 -15.01 -8.89 8.81
N LYS A 225 -15.28 -9.30 7.57
CA LYS A 225 -15.94 -10.58 7.28
C LYS A 225 -15.11 -11.78 7.77
N LEU A 226 -13.78 -11.75 7.66
CA LEU A 226 -12.91 -12.79 8.19
C LEU A 226 -12.99 -12.86 9.73
N TYR A 227 -12.91 -11.73 10.41
CA TYR A 227 -13.07 -11.65 11.87
C TYR A 227 -14.44 -12.15 12.32
N ARG A 228 -15.49 -11.81 11.57
CA ARG A 228 -16.85 -12.25 11.85
C ARG A 228 -17.00 -13.77 11.75
N GLN A 229 -16.36 -14.41 10.77
CA GLN A 229 -16.34 -15.87 10.67
C GLN A 229 -15.53 -16.54 11.79
N ILE A 230 -14.41 -15.93 12.21
CA ILE A 230 -13.66 -16.40 13.40
C ILE A 230 -14.55 -16.37 14.65
N LEU A 231 -15.23 -15.24 14.90
CA LEU A 231 -16.15 -15.08 16.03
C LEU A 231 -17.34 -16.05 15.95
N ARG A 232 -17.91 -16.27 14.75
CA ARG A 232 -19.00 -17.21 14.52
C ARG A 232 -18.59 -18.64 14.85
N PHE A 233 -17.41 -19.06 14.42
CA PHE A 233 -16.85 -20.37 14.78
C PHE A 233 -16.69 -20.50 16.31
N GLN A 234 -16.02 -19.54 16.95
CA GLN A 234 -15.74 -19.58 18.39
C GLN A 234 -17.01 -19.65 19.24
N ALA A 235 -18.01 -18.80 18.93
CA ALA A 235 -19.28 -18.81 19.61
C ALA A 235 -20.05 -20.12 19.39
N THR A 236 -20.00 -20.70 18.18
CA THR A 236 -20.67 -21.98 17.85
C THR A 236 -20.04 -23.15 18.60
N VAL A 237 -18.71 -23.25 18.61
CA VAL A 237 -17.97 -24.24 19.41
C VAL A 237 -18.35 -24.11 20.89
N TYR A 238 -18.28 -22.91 21.45
CA TYR A 238 -18.57 -22.69 22.86
C TYR A 238 -20.00 -23.05 23.27
N CYS A 239 -21.00 -22.66 22.46
CA CYS A 239 -22.40 -22.98 22.73
C CYS A 239 -22.69 -24.48 22.64
N TYR A 240 -21.99 -25.21 21.76
CA TYR A 240 -22.10 -26.66 21.65
C TYR A 240 -21.62 -27.37 22.92
N TYR A 241 -20.43 -27.02 23.43
CA TYR A 241 -19.85 -27.71 24.59
C TYR A 241 -20.50 -27.36 25.93
N THR A 242 -20.94 -26.12 26.11
CA THR A 242 -21.52 -25.69 27.39
C THR A 242 -22.98 -26.11 27.61
N ASN A 243 -23.65 -26.71 26.62
CA ASN A 243 -25.01 -27.26 26.74
C ASN A 243 -26.04 -26.27 27.33
N LEU A 244 -25.83 -24.97 27.12
CA LEU A 244 -26.35 -23.91 28.00
C LEU A 244 -27.79 -23.47 27.69
N SER A 245 -28.71 -24.44 27.77
CA SER A 245 -29.89 -24.59 26.92
C SER A 245 -29.48 -25.14 25.56
N ALA A 246 -29.68 -26.44 25.40
CA ALA A 246 -29.65 -27.06 24.09
C ALA A 246 -30.59 -26.29 23.15
N LEU A 247 -30.08 -25.94 21.97
CA LEU A 247 -30.89 -26.01 20.78
C LEU A 247 -31.56 -27.38 20.77
N ARG A 248 -32.83 -27.47 21.22
CA ARG A 248 -33.67 -28.67 21.01
C ARG A 248 -33.90 -28.94 19.51
N PHE A 249 -33.48 -28.01 18.65
CA PHE A 249 -33.38 -28.13 17.19
C PHE A 249 -31.99 -28.58 16.67
N ALA A 250 -30.97 -28.71 17.53
CA ALA A 250 -29.62 -29.13 17.15
C ALA A 250 -29.29 -30.59 17.51
N GLN A 251 -30.05 -31.22 18.41
CA GLN A 251 -29.80 -32.61 18.82
C GLN A 251 -29.95 -33.65 17.69
N ASP A 252 -30.56 -33.28 16.56
CA ASP A 252 -30.61 -34.12 15.33
C ASP A 252 -29.73 -33.58 14.17
N SER A 253 -29.11 -32.40 14.32
CA SER A 253 -28.64 -31.60 13.17
C SER A 253 -27.12 -31.41 13.09
N ILE A 254 -26.39 -31.42 14.21
CA ILE A 254 -24.93 -31.20 14.24
C ILE A 254 -24.20 -32.51 13.89
N LYS A 255 -24.24 -32.85 12.59
CA LYS A 255 -23.36 -33.87 12.00
C LYS A 255 -21.94 -33.32 11.91
N TRP A 256 -20.92 -34.18 11.95
CA TRP A 256 -19.50 -33.80 11.82
C TRP A 256 -19.25 -32.79 10.68
N ASN A 257 -19.95 -32.99 9.57
CA ASN A 257 -19.98 -32.15 8.38
C ASN A 257 -20.16 -30.64 8.68
N SER A 258 -20.85 -30.23 9.75
CA SER A 258 -21.04 -28.80 10.06
C SER A 258 -19.78 -28.13 10.59
N TRP A 259 -18.91 -28.86 11.30
CA TRP A 259 -17.61 -28.32 11.75
C TRP A 259 -16.64 -28.19 10.59
N GLU A 260 -16.60 -29.23 9.74
CA GLU A 260 -15.82 -29.21 8.50
C GLU A 260 -16.31 -28.10 7.56
N GLN A 261 -17.62 -27.90 7.45
CA GLN A 261 -18.22 -26.78 6.73
C GLN A 261 -17.77 -25.43 7.31
N LEU A 262 -17.88 -25.19 8.62
CA LEU A 262 -17.45 -23.92 9.22
C LEU A 262 -15.94 -23.66 9.06
N VAL A 263 -15.10 -24.70 9.13
CA VAL A 263 -13.65 -24.58 8.85
C VAL A 263 -13.40 -24.29 7.37
N ASN A 264 -14.15 -24.90 6.46
CA ASN A 264 -14.02 -24.64 5.02
C ASN A 264 -14.53 -23.23 4.64
N GLU A 265 -15.67 -22.79 5.18
CA GLU A 265 -16.16 -21.41 5.04
C GLU A 265 -15.14 -20.37 5.55
N LEU A 266 -14.46 -20.68 6.66
CA LEU A 266 -13.37 -19.85 7.17
C LEU A 266 -12.15 -19.83 6.24
N ARG A 267 -11.76 -20.98 5.67
CA ARG A 267 -10.65 -21.09 4.69
C ARG A 267 -10.96 -20.40 3.37
N ASP A 268 -12.19 -20.51 2.88
CA ASP A 268 -12.66 -19.80 1.69
C ASP A 268 -12.65 -18.29 1.94
N GLN A 269 -13.11 -17.84 3.12
CA GLN A 269 -13.07 -16.43 3.50
C GLN A 269 -11.63 -15.91 3.70
N GLU A 270 -10.72 -16.72 4.21
CA GLU A 270 -9.29 -16.40 4.31
C GLU A 270 -8.64 -16.29 2.92
N SER A 271 -8.87 -17.27 2.04
CA SER A 271 -8.38 -17.25 0.65
C SER A 271 -8.87 -16.01 -0.11
N ASN A 272 -10.16 -15.68 0.04
CA ASN A 272 -10.74 -14.45 -0.52
C ASN A 272 -10.09 -13.18 0.05
N PHE A 273 -9.78 -13.15 1.35
CA PHE A 273 -9.06 -12.04 1.96
C PHE A 273 -7.61 -11.95 1.47
N ALA A 274 -6.89 -13.08 1.40
CA ALA A 274 -5.50 -13.14 0.95
C ALA A 274 -5.32 -12.62 -0.49
N ALA A 275 -6.28 -12.93 -1.38
CA ALA A 275 -6.31 -12.41 -2.76
C ALA A 275 -6.57 -10.89 -2.85
N ILE A 276 -7.22 -10.29 -1.83
CA ILE A 276 -7.40 -8.83 -1.70
C ILE A 276 -6.14 -8.20 -1.09
N GLU A 277 -5.56 -8.84 -0.06
CA GLU A 277 -4.32 -8.44 0.60
C GLU A 277 -3.12 -8.43 -0.37
N GLU A 278 -3.03 -9.42 -1.28
CA GLU A 278 -2.03 -9.46 -2.36
C GLU A 278 -2.13 -8.24 -3.27
N LYS A 279 -3.32 -7.97 -3.83
CA LYS A 279 -3.56 -6.81 -4.70
C LYS A 279 -3.30 -5.48 -3.98
N TRP A 280 -3.63 -5.41 -2.69
CA TRP A 280 -3.34 -4.25 -1.86
C TRP A 280 -1.82 -4.05 -1.66
N ARG A 281 -1.06 -5.12 -1.39
CA ARG A 281 0.42 -5.04 -1.31
C ARG A 281 1.06 -4.61 -2.64
N ASP A 282 0.55 -5.09 -3.77
CA ASP A 282 1.06 -4.67 -5.08
C ASP A 282 0.76 -3.20 -5.39
N MET A 283 -0.42 -2.72 -4.98
CA MET A 283 -0.81 -1.31 -5.07
C MET A 283 0.10 -0.40 -4.21
N GLN A 284 0.38 -0.81 -2.97
CA GLN A 284 1.31 -0.12 -2.07
C GLN A 284 2.74 -0.06 -2.65
N ARG A 285 3.25 -1.17 -3.17
CA ARG A 285 4.57 -1.24 -3.85
C ARG A 285 4.63 -0.34 -5.08
N TYR A 286 3.52 -0.25 -5.83
CA TYR A 286 3.41 0.64 -6.98
C TYR A 286 3.45 2.12 -6.57
N GLU A 287 2.77 2.50 -5.47
CA GLU A 287 2.88 3.85 -4.90
C GLU A 287 4.31 4.20 -4.47
N GLU A 288 4.95 3.32 -3.70
CA GLU A 288 6.31 3.53 -3.18
C GLU A 288 7.30 3.72 -4.33
N ARG A 289 7.16 2.91 -5.40
CA ARG A 289 7.95 3.07 -6.62
C ARG A 289 7.69 4.42 -7.30
N LEU A 290 6.43 4.82 -7.48
CA LEU A 290 6.10 6.14 -8.05
C LEU A 290 6.59 7.31 -7.20
N ALA A 291 6.58 7.18 -5.87
CA ALA A 291 7.09 8.19 -4.95
C ALA A 291 8.62 8.31 -5.05
N ALA A 292 9.33 7.18 -5.14
CA ALA A 292 10.78 7.13 -5.36
C ALA A 292 11.15 7.70 -6.75
N GLU A 293 10.43 7.34 -7.81
CA GLU A 293 10.61 7.88 -9.17
C GLU A 293 10.42 9.41 -9.19
N ARG A 294 9.38 9.95 -8.52
CA ARG A 294 9.16 11.40 -8.40
C ARG A 294 10.27 12.12 -7.64
N LEU A 295 10.74 11.53 -6.54
CA LEU A 295 11.85 12.08 -5.75
C LEU A 295 13.16 12.07 -6.56
N GLN A 296 13.42 10.98 -7.29
CA GLN A 296 14.56 10.87 -8.19
C GLN A 296 14.49 11.90 -9.31
N GLN A 297 13.33 12.07 -9.96
CA GLN A 297 13.16 13.08 -11.01
C GLN A 297 13.39 14.49 -10.48
N SER A 298 12.76 14.85 -9.34
CA SER A 298 12.98 16.13 -8.66
C SER A 298 14.45 16.38 -8.31
N THR A 299 15.18 15.33 -7.90
CA THR A 299 16.62 15.41 -7.62
C THR A 299 17.43 15.65 -8.90
N ILE A 300 17.10 14.95 -9.99
CA ILE A 300 17.75 15.15 -11.31
C ILE A 300 17.48 16.56 -11.84
N ASP A 301 16.23 17.03 -11.76
CA ASP A 301 15.84 18.38 -12.19
C ASP A 301 16.62 19.44 -11.41
N THR A 302 16.71 19.30 -10.07
CA THR A 302 17.48 20.18 -9.18
C THR A 302 18.97 20.20 -9.54
N LEU A 303 19.59 19.03 -9.74
CA LEU A 303 21.00 18.92 -10.12
C LEU A 303 21.25 19.52 -11.52
N SER A 304 20.33 19.33 -12.47
CA SER A 304 20.43 19.89 -13.82
C SER A 304 20.39 21.43 -13.81
N ALA A 305 19.54 22.01 -12.94
CA ALA A 305 19.45 23.45 -12.75
C ALA A 305 20.73 24.01 -12.10
N GLN A 306 21.26 23.35 -11.07
CA GLN A 306 22.53 23.74 -10.44
C GLN A 306 23.71 23.67 -11.42
N LEU A 307 23.82 22.60 -12.20
CA LEU A 307 24.86 22.46 -13.22
C LEU A 307 24.75 23.55 -14.30
N SER A 308 23.53 23.88 -14.73
CA SER A 308 23.27 24.94 -15.70
C SER A 308 23.66 26.34 -15.19
N VAL A 309 23.52 26.60 -13.89
CA VAL A 309 23.99 27.84 -13.26
C VAL A 309 25.52 27.85 -13.17
N SER A 310 26.13 26.74 -12.71
CA SER A 310 27.59 26.61 -12.60
C SER A 310 28.30 26.79 -13.95
N GLN A 311 27.76 26.19 -15.02
CA GLN A 311 28.29 26.34 -16.38
C GLN A 311 28.28 27.82 -16.83
N LYS A 312 27.16 28.54 -16.62
CA LYS A 312 27.06 29.96 -16.97
C LYS A 312 28.07 30.84 -16.22
N VAL A 313 28.33 30.55 -14.95
CA VAL A 313 29.31 31.28 -14.13
C VAL A 313 30.75 31.01 -14.61
N PHE A 314 31.04 29.78 -15.02
CA PHE A 314 32.34 29.42 -15.61
C PHE A 314 32.54 30.07 -16.99
N ASP A 315 31.51 30.02 -17.84
CA ASP A 315 31.52 30.62 -19.17
C ASP A 315 31.64 32.15 -19.10
N SER A 316 31.06 32.81 -18.08
CA SER A 316 31.25 34.25 -17.87
C SER A 316 32.64 34.59 -17.35
N ALA A 317 33.16 33.84 -16.37
CA ALA A 317 34.50 34.08 -15.83
C ALA A 317 35.60 33.90 -16.89
N THR A 318 35.53 32.84 -17.69
CA THR A 318 36.48 32.62 -18.80
C THR A 318 36.39 33.69 -19.89
N LYS A 319 35.20 34.24 -20.13
CA LYS A 319 35.01 35.39 -21.01
C LYS A 319 35.64 36.66 -20.43
N GLU A 320 35.43 36.96 -19.15
CA GLU A 320 36.03 38.11 -18.46
C GLU A 320 37.56 38.04 -18.46
N GLU A 321 38.14 36.87 -18.19
CA GLU A 321 39.60 36.62 -18.28
C GLU A 321 40.14 36.87 -19.70
N TYR A 322 39.40 36.44 -20.74
CA TYR A 322 39.78 36.66 -22.14
C TYR A 322 39.68 38.14 -22.55
N GLU A 323 38.62 38.84 -22.15
CA GLU A 323 38.45 40.28 -22.41
C GLU A 323 39.54 41.10 -21.68
N ALA A 324 39.89 40.73 -20.44
CA ALA A 324 40.98 41.35 -19.69
C ALA A 324 42.36 41.12 -20.37
N LEU A 325 42.62 39.90 -20.88
CA LEU A 325 43.84 39.59 -21.62
C LEU A 325 43.93 40.40 -22.93
N LEU A 326 42.83 40.52 -23.68
CA LEU A 326 42.79 41.34 -24.90
C LEU A 326 43.07 42.82 -24.59
N HIS A 327 42.48 43.36 -23.53
CA HIS A 327 42.72 44.74 -23.11
C HIS A 327 44.17 44.99 -22.66
N TRP A 328 44.80 44.02 -22.00
CA TRP A 328 46.23 44.08 -21.64
C TRP A 328 47.15 44.01 -22.87
N LEU A 329 46.79 43.22 -23.89
CA LEU A 329 47.56 43.11 -25.13
C LEU A 329 47.50 44.36 -26.01
N CYS A 330 46.37 45.08 -26.01
CA CYS A 330 46.17 46.29 -26.79
C CYS A 330 45.09 47.19 -26.14
N ASP A 331 45.50 48.36 -25.66
CA ASP A 331 44.62 49.40 -25.13
C ASP A 331 44.06 50.34 -26.23
N ILE A 332 44.70 50.34 -27.40
CA ILE A 332 44.24 51.06 -28.59
C ILE A 332 43.03 50.34 -29.18
N ASP A 333 41.88 51.02 -29.27
CA ASP A 333 40.75 50.56 -30.08
C ASP A 333 41.13 50.59 -31.57
N PRO A 334 41.29 49.43 -32.25
CA PRO A 334 41.67 49.39 -33.65
C PRO A 334 40.51 49.82 -34.55
N SER A 335 39.27 49.91 -34.06
CA SER A 335 38.06 50.15 -34.87
C SER A 335 38.13 51.45 -35.64
N SER A 336 38.65 52.53 -35.03
CA SER A 336 38.83 53.82 -35.71
C SER A 336 39.81 53.70 -36.89
N MET A 337 40.97 53.08 -36.67
CA MET A 337 41.99 52.87 -37.71
C MET A 337 41.51 51.90 -38.79
N TYR A 338 40.83 50.83 -38.41
CA TYR A 338 40.26 49.82 -39.31
C TYR A 338 39.17 50.42 -40.21
N ASN A 339 38.22 51.16 -39.62
CA ASN A 339 37.17 51.84 -40.40
C ASN A 339 37.78 52.89 -41.33
N ALA A 340 38.72 53.72 -40.86
CA ALA A 340 39.41 54.70 -41.71
C ALA A 340 40.24 54.06 -42.83
N ALA A 341 40.82 52.87 -42.62
CA ALA A 341 41.52 52.11 -43.66
C ALA A 341 40.54 51.46 -44.65
N ARG A 342 39.40 50.95 -44.17
CA ARG A 342 38.33 50.38 -45.00
C ARG A 342 37.66 51.45 -45.87
N ASP A 343 37.43 52.64 -45.33
CA ASP A 343 36.80 53.75 -46.06
C ASP A 343 37.74 54.37 -47.11
N ARG A 344 39.05 54.04 -47.05
CA ARG A 344 40.09 54.35 -48.06
C ARG A 344 40.44 53.16 -48.96
N HIS A 345 39.66 52.07 -48.91
CA HIS A 345 39.89 50.88 -49.72
C HIS A 345 39.51 51.13 -51.19
N GLU A 346 40.49 50.99 -52.09
CA GLU A 346 40.27 51.09 -53.53
C GLU A 346 39.79 49.75 -54.11
N THR A 347 38.92 49.81 -55.12
CA THR A 347 38.37 48.60 -55.77
C THR A 347 39.50 47.72 -56.34
N GLY A 348 39.53 46.44 -55.97
CA GLY A 348 40.60 45.49 -56.33
C GLY A 348 41.70 45.33 -55.25
N THR A 349 41.72 46.17 -54.22
CA THR A 349 42.69 46.06 -53.12
C THR A 349 42.59 44.72 -52.40
N ASN A 350 43.73 44.05 -52.25
CA ASN A 350 43.93 42.70 -51.71
C ASN A 350 43.38 41.52 -52.54
N GLU A 351 42.83 41.73 -53.75
CA GLU A 351 42.36 40.60 -54.58
C GLU A 351 43.48 39.62 -54.95
N TRP A 352 44.70 40.13 -55.19
CA TRP A 352 45.89 39.30 -55.45
C TRP A 352 46.17 38.26 -54.34
N LEU A 353 45.79 38.57 -53.10
CA LEU A 353 45.94 37.68 -51.95
C LEU A 353 44.70 36.82 -51.75
N LEU A 354 43.52 37.43 -51.68
CA LEU A 354 42.28 36.73 -51.32
C LEU A 354 41.72 35.86 -52.45
N ARG A 355 41.88 36.29 -53.71
CA ARG A 355 41.38 35.59 -54.90
C ARG A 355 42.47 34.76 -55.57
N ASP A 356 43.65 35.33 -55.76
CA ASP A 356 44.66 34.71 -56.65
C ASP A 356 45.69 33.85 -55.90
N SER A 357 45.94 34.12 -54.61
CA SER A 357 46.89 33.33 -53.83
C SER A 357 46.33 31.96 -53.43
N LYS A 358 46.83 30.93 -54.11
CA LYS A 358 46.61 29.52 -53.74
C LYS A 358 47.14 29.19 -52.34
N ALA A 359 48.20 29.89 -51.89
CA ALA A 359 48.77 29.71 -50.56
C ALA A 359 47.82 30.22 -49.46
N PHE A 360 47.15 31.36 -49.70
CA PHE A 360 46.15 31.91 -48.77
C PHE A 360 44.95 30.98 -48.62
N LYS A 361 44.33 30.57 -49.74
CA LYS A 361 43.16 29.66 -49.74
C LYS A 361 43.45 28.30 -49.10
N ARG A 362 44.69 27.83 -49.22
CA ARG A 362 45.15 26.60 -48.56
C ARG A 362 45.26 26.77 -47.05
N TRP A 363 45.87 27.87 -46.60
CA TRP A 363 45.95 28.22 -45.17
C TRP A 363 44.55 28.38 -44.54
N GLU A 364 43.64 29.07 -45.21
CA GLU A 364 42.26 29.29 -44.76
C GLU A 364 41.48 27.97 -44.52
N THR A 365 41.83 26.90 -45.24
CA THR A 365 41.11 25.61 -45.20
C THR A 365 41.82 24.51 -44.40
N GLU A 366 43.14 24.62 -44.16
CA GLU A 366 43.91 23.63 -43.41
C GLU A 366 44.06 23.99 -41.92
N GLN A 367 43.50 23.17 -41.02
CA GLN A 367 43.66 23.36 -39.56
C GLN A 367 45.15 23.35 -39.13
N LYS A 368 45.51 24.29 -38.25
CA LYS A 368 46.87 24.47 -37.69
C LYS A 368 47.94 24.82 -38.72
N SER A 369 47.56 25.34 -39.89
CA SER A 369 48.50 25.87 -40.88
C SER A 369 48.97 27.28 -40.51
N LEU A 370 50.14 27.70 -41.03
CA LEU A 370 50.77 28.99 -40.72
C LEU A 370 51.18 29.69 -42.03
N LEU A 371 50.59 30.85 -42.30
CA LEU A 371 50.87 31.66 -43.49
C LEU A 371 51.82 32.80 -43.13
N TRP A 372 52.94 32.89 -43.86
CA TRP A 372 53.87 34.01 -43.73
C TRP A 372 53.65 35.01 -44.88
N LEU A 373 53.38 36.26 -44.53
CA LEU A 373 53.24 37.38 -45.47
C LEU A 373 54.35 38.40 -45.17
N HIS A 374 55.09 38.79 -46.20
CA HIS A 374 56.13 39.82 -46.08
C HIS A 374 55.81 41.01 -46.98
N GLY A 375 55.95 42.23 -46.45
CA GLY A 375 55.92 43.44 -47.26
C GLY A 375 57.15 43.54 -48.16
N LYS A 376 57.02 44.24 -49.28
CA LYS A 376 58.18 44.65 -50.09
C LYS A 376 58.71 45.96 -49.52
N GLY A 377 59.78 45.90 -48.72
CA GLY A 377 60.49 47.11 -48.28
C GLY A 377 61.01 47.89 -49.49
N MET A 378 60.83 49.21 -49.49
CA MET A 378 61.40 50.05 -50.53
C MET A 378 62.93 50.09 -50.35
N LEU A 379 63.65 49.63 -51.37
CA LEU A 379 65.04 50.03 -51.58
C LEU A 379 65.00 51.41 -52.24
N GLU A 380 65.43 52.44 -51.51
CA GLU A 380 65.70 53.76 -52.08
C GLU A 380 66.88 53.64 -53.06
N SER A 381 66.78 54.31 -54.21
CA SER A 381 67.75 54.29 -55.31
C SER A 381 67.97 55.69 -55.86
#